data_AF-A0A2N2CQK4-F1
#
_entry.id   AF-A0A2N2CQK4-F1
#
_cell.length_a   1.000
_cell.length_b   1.000
_cell.length_c   1.000
_cell.angle_alpha   90.00
_cell.angle_beta   90.00
_cell.angle_gamma   90.00
#
_symmetry.space_group_name_H-M   'P 1'
#
loop_
_entity.id
_entity.type
_entity.pdbx_description
1 polymer ?
#
loop_
_entity_poly.entity_id
_entity_poly.type
_entity_poly.pdbx_seq_one_letter_code
_entity_poly.pdbx_strand_id
1 'polypeptide(L)'
;MGLLNENITKEEQNEMILANTAEELVIMTVNEVISKIDMCSCDICKLNACAIALNKLEPHYVTTTRGKLLAKIITEKMNYHTEVLVEVTKALLAVKENPLH
;
A
#
# COMPACT_ATOMS: atom_id res chain seq x y z
N MET A 1 -27.51 0.28 -2.88
CA MET A 1 -27.73 -0.60 -1.72
C MET A 1 -26.64 -1.66 -1.71
N GLY A 2 -25.58 -1.39 -0.96
CA GLY A 2 -24.55 -2.36 -0.59
C GLY A 2 -24.05 -1.88 0.75
N LEU A 3 -24.55 -2.50 1.82
CA LEU A 3 -24.24 -2.11 3.19
C LEU A 3 -22.74 -2.34 3.42
N LEU A 4 -22.03 -1.30 3.86
CA LEU A 4 -20.75 -1.45 4.52
C LEU A 4 -20.99 -2.32 5.75
N ASN A 5 -20.41 -3.51 5.75
CA ASN A 5 -20.54 -4.46 6.83
C ASN A 5 -19.61 -4.02 7.96
N GLU A 6 -20.06 -3.10 8.81
CA GLU A 6 -19.30 -2.53 9.95
C GLU A 6 -19.40 -3.36 11.23
N ASN A 7 -19.67 -4.66 11.14
CA ASN A 7 -19.74 -5.54 12.32
C ASN A 7 -18.50 -6.44 12.41
N ILE A 8 -17.35 -5.82 12.69
CA ILE A 8 -16.16 -6.54 13.13
C ILE A 8 -16.43 -7.07 14.54
N THR A 9 -16.30 -8.38 14.73
CA THR A 9 -16.56 -9.03 16.01
C THR A 9 -15.57 -8.54 17.09
N LYS A 10 -15.96 -8.60 18.37
CA LYS A 10 -15.06 -8.22 19.49
C LYS A 10 -13.76 -9.02 19.52
N GLU A 11 -13.76 -10.22 18.93
CA GLU A 11 -12.61 -11.12 18.84
C GLU A 11 -11.62 -10.65 17.76
N GLU A 12 -12.09 -10.24 16.58
CA GLU A 12 -11.26 -9.68 15.49
C GLU A 12 -10.62 -8.33 15.87
N GLN A 13 -11.25 -7.54 16.74
CA GLN A 13 -10.67 -6.29 17.23
C GLN A 13 -9.43 -6.48 18.12
N ASN A 14 -9.28 -7.67 18.72
CA ASN A 14 -8.20 -8.02 19.65
C ASN A 14 -7.11 -8.88 19.00
N GLU A 15 -7.19 -9.11 17.69
CA GLU A 15 -6.17 -9.83 16.94
C GLU A 15 -4.86 -9.03 16.90
N MET A 16 -3.77 -9.70 17.29
CA MET A 16 -2.42 -9.19 17.21
C MET A 16 -1.87 -9.44 15.81
N ILE A 17 -1.44 -8.38 15.15
CA ILE A 17 -0.82 -8.44 13.82
C ILE A 17 0.46 -7.61 13.85
N LEU A 18 1.30 -7.69 12.82
CA LEU A 18 2.32 -6.68 12.58
C LEU A 18 2.14 -6.24 11.13
N ALA A 19 1.80 -4.97 10.91
CA ALA A 19 1.54 -4.46 9.57
C ALA A 19 2.04 -3.02 9.44
N ASN A 20 2.63 -2.69 8.29
CA ASN A 20 2.82 -1.30 7.90
C ASN A 20 1.51 -0.78 7.29
N THR A 21 1.02 0.34 7.79
CA THR A 21 -0.26 0.92 7.35
C THR A 21 -0.22 1.41 5.91
N ALA A 22 0.99 1.65 5.38
CA ALA A 22 1.22 2.05 4.00
C ALA A 22 1.06 0.91 2.97
N GLU A 23 1.21 -0.35 3.39
CA GLU A 23 1.32 -1.50 2.47
C GLU A 23 0.12 -1.61 1.52
N GLU A 24 -1.09 -1.56 2.07
CA GLU A 24 -2.33 -1.71 1.29
C GLU A 24 -2.45 -0.60 0.25
N LEU A 25 -2.21 0.66 0.66
CA LEU A 25 -2.27 1.81 -0.25
C LEU A 25 -1.20 1.73 -1.34
N VAL A 26 0.05 1.38 -1.00
CA VAL A 26 1.13 1.21 -1.97
C VAL A 26 0.79 0.13 -2.98
N ILE A 27 0.30 -1.03 -2.55
CA ILE A 27 -0.10 -2.13 -3.44
C ILE A 27 -1.23 -1.69 -4.38
N MET A 28 -2.22 -0.98 -3.86
CA MET A 28 -3.32 -0.44 -4.68
C MET A 28 -2.79 0.55 -5.73
N THR A 29 -1.98 1.52 -5.31
CA THR A 29 -1.42 2.54 -6.21
C THR A 29 -0.47 1.93 -7.24
N VAL A 30 0.33 0.92 -6.89
CA VAL A 30 1.18 0.18 -7.85
C VAL A 30 0.31 -0.48 -8.92
N ASN A 31 -0.74 -1.20 -8.54
CA ASN A 31 -1.64 -1.85 -9.50
C ASN A 31 -2.38 -0.85 -10.39
N GLU A 32 -2.74 0.32 -9.85
CA GLU A 32 -3.37 1.38 -10.62
C GLU A 32 -2.39 2.01 -11.63
N VAL A 33 -1.21 2.44 -11.18
CA VAL A 33 -0.25 3.19 -12.01
C VAL A 33 0.41 2.28 -13.04
N ILE A 34 0.74 1.04 -12.70
CA ILE A 34 1.36 0.09 -13.63
C ILE A 34 0.49 -0.18 -14.86
N SER A 35 -0.84 -0.09 -14.71
CA SER A 35 -1.78 -0.26 -15.83
C SER A 35 -1.78 0.91 -16.82
N LYS A 36 -1.23 2.07 -16.42
CA LYS A 36 -1.21 3.32 -17.19
C LYS A 36 0.14 3.57 -17.88
N ILE A 37 1.13 2.73 -17.63
CA ILE A 37 2.49 2.87 -18.16
C ILE A 37 2.88 1.62 -18.94
N ASP A 38 3.62 1.81 -20.03
CA ASP A 38 4.13 0.72 -20.86
C ASP A 38 5.30 0.01 -20.15
N MET A 39 5.00 -1.01 -19.34
CA MET A 39 5.99 -1.85 -18.65
C MET A 39 5.46 -3.25 -18.32
N CYS A 40 6.36 -4.16 -17.93
CA CYS A 40 5.99 -5.50 -17.44
C CYS A 40 5.17 -5.42 -16.15
N SER A 41 4.02 -6.11 -16.11
CA SER A 41 3.06 -6.12 -15.00
C SER A 41 3.02 -7.45 -14.21
N CYS A 42 4.08 -8.25 -14.32
CA CYS A 42 4.22 -9.50 -13.55
C CYS A 42 4.35 -9.22 -12.04
N ASP A 43 4.11 -10.25 -11.23
CA ASP A 43 4.13 -10.12 -9.77
C ASP A 43 5.51 -9.73 -9.25
N ILE A 44 6.59 -10.18 -9.90
CA ILE A 44 7.97 -9.80 -9.55
C ILE A 44 8.16 -8.29 -9.69
N CYS A 45 7.75 -7.71 -10.82
CA CYS A 45 7.85 -6.26 -11.05
C CYS A 45 7.00 -5.46 -10.06
N LYS A 46 5.76 -5.90 -9.80
CA LYS A 46 4.87 -5.26 -8.83
C LYS A 46 5.46 -5.28 -7.43
N LEU A 47 5.93 -6.45 -6.96
CA LEU A 47 6.53 -6.60 -5.64
C LEU A 47 7.81 -5.79 -5.50
N ASN A 48 8.67 -5.75 -6.53
CA ASN A 48 9.86 -4.91 -6.54
C ASN A 48 9.50 -3.42 -6.43
N ALA A 49 8.49 -2.95 -7.17
CA ALA A 49 8.03 -1.57 -7.09
C ALA A 49 7.46 -1.24 -5.70
N CYS A 50 6.63 -2.13 -5.13
CA CYS A 50 6.12 -2.00 -3.76
C CYS A 50 7.28 -1.89 -2.75
N ALA A 51 8.27 -2.79 -2.83
CA ALA A 51 9.40 -2.81 -1.92
C ALA A 51 10.24 -1.52 -2.00
N ILE A 52 10.54 -1.05 -3.22
CA ILE A 52 11.27 0.20 -3.43
C ILE A 52 10.50 1.39 -2.84
N ALA A 53 9.18 1.49 -3.11
CA ALA A 53 8.35 2.58 -2.59
C ALA A 53 8.25 2.56 -1.05
N LEU A 54 7.96 1.40 -0.46
CA LEU A 54 7.86 1.24 1.00
C LEU A 54 9.16 1.57 1.73
N ASN A 55 10.31 1.31 1.11
CA ASN A 55 11.62 1.68 1.65
C ASN A 55 11.91 3.19 1.60
N LYS A 56 11.11 3.98 0.87
CA LYS A 56 11.24 5.43 0.77
C LYS A 56 10.23 6.20 1.63
N LEU A 57 9.07 5.60 1.86
CA LEU A 57 8.03 6.18 2.69
C LEU A 57 8.35 6.03 4.18
N GLU A 58 7.87 6.97 4.99
CA GLU A 58 7.94 6.84 6.45
C GLU A 58 7.11 5.62 6.91
N PRO A 59 7.74 4.60 7.53
CA PRO A 59 7.04 3.40 7.92
C PRO A 59 6.17 3.64 9.15
N HIS A 60 4.93 3.18 9.09
CA HIS A 60 3.97 3.32 10.18
C HIS A 60 3.45 1.94 10.56
N TYR A 61 4.08 1.31 11.56
CA TYR A 61 3.73 -0.03 11.99
C TYR A 61 2.69 -0.03 13.11
N VAL A 62 1.75 -0.97 13.02
CA VAL A 62 0.71 -1.21 14.02
C VAL A 62 0.72 -2.67 14.43
N THR A 63 0.35 -2.92 15.69
CA THR A 63 0.39 -4.27 16.28
C THR A 63 -0.97 -4.91 16.51
N THR A 64 -2.05 -4.25 16.10
CA THR A 64 -3.44 -4.72 16.29
C THR A 64 -4.29 -4.41 15.07
N THR A 65 -5.28 -5.26 14.79
CA THR A 65 -6.24 -5.03 13.70
C THR A 65 -7.01 -3.72 13.88
N ARG A 66 -7.39 -3.38 15.11
CA ARG A 66 -7.96 -2.07 15.45
C ARG A 66 -7.00 -0.91 15.15
N GLY A 67 -5.72 -1.05 15.49
CA GLY A 67 -4.69 -0.06 15.19
C GLY A 67 -4.54 0.18 13.69
N LYS A 68 -4.59 -0.89 12.88
CA LYS A 68 -4.58 -0.80 11.41
C LYS A 68 -5.78 -0.04 10.88
N LEU A 69 -6.98 -0.30 11.39
CA LEU A 69 -8.19 0.41 10.99
C LEU A 69 -8.13 1.91 11.33
N LEU A 70 -7.71 2.25 12.56
CA LEU A 70 -7.57 3.65 12.96
C LEU A 70 -6.51 4.38 12.14
N ALA A 71 -5.41 3.72 11.81
CA ALA A 71 -4.37 4.30 10.96
C ALA A 71 -4.85 4.58 9.54
N LYS A 72 -5.88 3.88 9.02
CA LYS A 72 -6.49 4.24 7.73
C LYS A 72 -6.95 5.70 7.70
N ILE A 73 -7.44 6.24 8.82
CA ILE A 73 -7.84 7.66 8.91
C ILE A 73 -6.66 8.61 8.66
N ILE A 74 -5.44 8.21 9.05
CA ILE A 74 -4.22 8.99 8.80
C ILE A 74 -3.85 8.90 7.32
N THR A 75 -3.98 7.71 6.72
CA THR A 75 -3.65 7.50 5.31
C THR A 75 -4.61 8.22 4.36
N GLU A 76 -5.85 8.51 4.77
CA GLU A 76 -6.84 9.30 4.01
C GLU A 76 -6.46 10.79 3.82
N LYS A 77 -5.35 11.25 4.43
CA LYS A 77 -4.87 12.62 4.22
C LYS A 77 -4.37 12.78 2.79
N MET A 78 -4.87 13.80 2.07
CA MET A 78 -4.50 14.08 0.67
C MET A 78 -2.98 14.17 0.42
N ASN A 79 -2.24 14.78 1.36
CA ASN A 79 -0.79 14.89 1.25
C ASN A 79 -0.10 13.51 1.28
N TYR A 80 -0.61 12.57 2.06
CA TYR A 80 -0.07 11.21 2.16
C TYR A 80 -0.30 10.43 0.86
N HIS A 81 -1.50 10.50 0.29
CA HIS A 81 -1.78 9.91 -1.03
C HIS A 81 -0.87 10.46 -2.13
N THR A 82 -0.58 11.76 -2.08
CA THR A 82 0.32 12.42 -3.04
C THR A 82 1.75 11.89 -2.91
N GLU A 83 2.24 11.75 -1.68
CA GLU A 83 3.57 11.19 -1.39
C GLU A 83 3.68 9.74 -1.88
N VAL A 84 2.69 8.89 -1.56
CA VAL A 84 2.64 7.50 -2.04
C VAL A 84 2.65 7.44 -3.57
N LEU A 85 1.83 8.26 -4.24
CA LEU A 85 1.80 8.30 -5.70
C LEU A 85 3.17 8.65 -6.30
N VAL A 86 3.85 9.65 -5.73
CA VAL A 86 5.17 10.08 -6.19
C VAL A 86 6.19 8.96 -6.03
N GLU A 87 6.28 8.34 -4.85
CA GLU A 87 7.26 7.28 -4.59
C GLU A 87 6.96 6.00 -5.37
N VAL A 88 5.68 5.63 -5.54
CA VAL A 88 5.27 4.52 -6.41
C VAL A 88 5.65 4.78 -7.86
N THR A 89 5.43 6.00 -8.36
CA THR A 89 5.80 6.35 -9.75
C THR A 89 7.30 6.23 -9.96
N LYS A 90 8.11 6.76 -9.04
CA LYS A 90 9.58 6.62 -9.08
C LYS A 90 10.02 5.15 -9.04
N ALA A 91 9.41 4.35 -8.17
CA ALA A 91 9.70 2.93 -8.03
C ALA A 91 9.40 2.14 -9.31
N LEU A 92 8.24 2.39 -9.93
CA LEU A 92 7.87 1.75 -11.19
C LEU A 92 8.83 2.10 -12.33
N LEU A 93 9.25 3.36 -12.43
CA LEU A 93 10.25 3.79 -13.42
C LEU A 93 11.60 3.08 -13.19
N ALA A 94 12.06 2.98 -11.94
CA ALA A 94 13.30 2.27 -11.61
C ALA A 94 13.24 0.77 -11.98
N VAL A 95 12.10 0.10 -11.71
CA VAL A 95 11.89 -1.31 -12.09
C VAL A 95 11.79 -1.47 -13.60
N LYS A 96 11.15 -0.52 -14.30
CA LYS A 96 11.08 -0.53 -15.78
C LYS A 96 12.46 -0.43 -16.42
N GLU A 97 13.35 0.41 -15.87
CA GLU A 97 14.71 0.59 -16.37
C GLU A 97 15.60 -0.62 -16.10
N ASN A 98 15.39 -1.32 -14.98
CA ASN A 98 16.22 -2.46 -14.55
C ASN A 98 15.35 -3.64 -14.06
N PRO A 99 14.67 -4.35 -14.98
CA PRO A 99 13.83 -5.49 -14.61
C PRO A 99 14.67 -6.67 -14.12
N LEU A 100 14.16 -7.38 -13.11
CA LEU A 100 14.78 -8.58 -12.52
C LEU A 100 13.97 -9.85 -12.76
N HIS A 101 13.00 -9.82 -13.69
CA HIS A 101 12.13 -10.94 -14.04
C HIS A 101 12.63 -11.69 -15.28
#